data_AF-A0A368KUZ5-F1
#
_entry.id   AF-A0A368KUZ5-F1
#
_cell.length_a   1.000
_cell.length_b   1.000
_cell.length_c   1.000
_cell.angle_alpha   90.00
_cell.angle_beta   90.00
_cell.angle_gamma   90.00
#
_symmetry.space_group_name_H-M   'P 1'
#
loop_
_entity.id
_entity.type
_entity.pdbx_description
1 polymer ?
#
loop_
_entity_poly.entity_id
_entity_poly.type
_entity_poly.pdbx_seq_one_letter_code
_entity_poly.pdbx_strand_id
1 'polypeptide(L)'
;MRLRTVSLCWILSVLVLSAPVMAEENVGTEFIPPHSAVAILAKPQAIYGSPLLQMVPWEVLNVKTEEIAGLPIQAIDSVLAIASPPGVNGKPSLGIVVKLNHGITPEKLLAPIQERWPFTEATWPGTQQKYLQGSPELMFDIYPVDDNTYLLAMPETLKAMLAQKEQPQTSPLATLVQTSSEQGEVQAFLIMEPLRDMLEFLVADPNLQKFPGLKELPSHLQSAHLIGNLDMEKGGLTLKLTTESPAQAEQLQKIVSKLLDLGVERAIQMGQPPKTNEVEENAFRQYVTRICNTLRAAIEPEVEGNQVILTTVGKPGTSPQVMVASGTAVLVPLIASAQQQAFRSGSVNNMKQIILAMHNYHETYGHMPANSYDKEGKPLLSWRVHLLPFVEQAALYDQFHLDEPWDSEHNRKLAEMIPDPYLSPSSKNELGPQAKTRYLKPLGEGFPASAKKNLRFQDLTDGASNTIAIVEVPPSDAVLWTRPDDFHPNMDSLLESFTPGETAGIIAALYDGSVHSMLKKDLTDQILKVLLTHQGGEPNKYY
;
A
#
# COMPACT_ATOMS: atom_id res chain seq x y z
N MET A 1 -2.10 -12.04 -21.36
CA MET A 1 -0.75 -11.53 -21.00
C MET A 1 -0.69 -10.87 -19.63
N ARG A 2 -1.65 -10.01 -19.25
CA ARG A 2 -1.65 -9.18 -18.02
C ARG A 2 -1.41 -9.88 -16.66
N LEU A 3 -1.54 -11.20 -16.57
CA LEU A 3 -1.14 -11.96 -15.37
C LEU A 3 0.39 -11.98 -15.13
N ARG A 4 1.20 -11.62 -16.14
CA ARG A 4 2.66 -11.55 -15.99
C ARG A 4 3.05 -10.33 -15.17
N THR A 5 2.76 -9.11 -15.64
CA THR A 5 3.25 -7.82 -15.10
C THR A 5 3.22 -7.73 -13.56
N VAL A 6 2.16 -8.23 -12.92
CA VAL A 6 1.99 -8.24 -11.46
C VAL A 6 3.00 -9.13 -10.73
N SER A 7 3.39 -10.29 -11.28
CA SER A 7 4.23 -11.27 -10.56
C SER A 7 5.65 -10.77 -10.25
N LEU A 8 6.24 -9.88 -11.05
CA LEU A 8 7.58 -9.37 -10.75
C LEU A 8 7.54 -8.36 -9.59
N CYS A 9 6.54 -7.46 -9.55
CA CYS A 9 6.30 -6.61 -8.38
C CYS A 9 5.85 -7.41 -7.14
N TRP A 10 5.09 -8.51 -7.31
CA TRP A 10 4.77 -9.42 -6.20
C TRP A 10 6.01 -10.14 -5.67
N ILE A 11 6.96 -10.51 -6.53
CA ILE A 11 8.22 -11.11 -6.09
C ILE A 11 9.12 -10.08 -5.40
N LEU A 12 9.18 -8.85 -5.90
CA LEU A 12 9.92 -7.75 -5.25
C LEU A 12 9.30 -7.31 -3.90
N SER A 13 8.03 -7.65 -3.61
CA SER A 13 7.41 -7.48 -2.29
C SER A 13 7.35 -8.77 -1.43
N VAL A 14 7.51 -9.95 -2.02
CA VAL A 14 7.68 -11.25 -1.33
C VAL A 14 9.15 -11.50 -0.94
N LEU A 15 10.12 -10.83 -1.57
CA LEU A 15 11.57 -10.92 -1.31
C LEU A 15 12.02 -10.47 0.11
N VAL A 16 11.10 -10.13 0.99
CA VAL A 16 11.36 -9.68 2.38
C VAL A 16 11.58 -10.86 3.35
N LEU A 17 11.43 -12.13 2.94
CA LEU A 17 11.56 -13.30 3.82
C LEU A 17 12.23 -14.55 3.16
N SER A 18 13.58 -14.64 3.02
CA SER A 18 14.35 -15.93 3.01
C SER A 18 15.91 -15.88 2.83
N ALA A 19 16.57 -16.97 3.28
CA ALA A 19 17.95 -17.53 3.16
C ALA A 19 19.19 -16.91 3.93
N PRO A 20 20.33 -17.65 4.22
CA PRO A 20 21.49 -17.18 5.75
C PRO A 20 22.54 -16.02 5.67
N VAL A 21 23.35 -15.82 6.73
CA VAL A 21 24.55 -14.94 6.76
C VAL A 21 25.83 -15.55 6.14
N MET A 22 26.58 -14.77 5.35
CA MET A 22 28.06 -14.65 5.43
C MET A 22 28.50 -13.16 5.36
N ALA A 23 29.81 -12.88 5.45
CA ALA A 23 30.36 -11.60 5.91
C ALA A 23 31.11 -10.76 4.85
N GLU A 24 31.04 -9.43 5.05
CA GLU A 24 31.96 -8.37 4.60
C GLU A 24 32.31 -8.24 3.10
N GLU A 25 31.49 -7.48 2.36
CA GLU A 25 31.94 -6.21 1.73
C GLU A 25 30.73 -5.37 1.26
N ASN A 26 30.59 -4.14 1.80
CA ASN A 26 29.57 -3.10 1.52
C ASN A 26 28.21 -3.59 1.00
N VAL A 27 27.17 -3.57 1.84
CA VAL A 27 25.86 -4.19 1.56
C VAL A 27 24.97 -3.35 0.62
N GLY A 28 25.53 -2.76 -0.44
CA GLY A 28 24.84 -1.85 -1.34
C GLY A 28 24.49 -0.49 -0.69
N THR A 29 25.07 -0.19 0.47
CA THR A 29 24.80 1.04 1.24
C THR A 29 25.22 2.31 0.51
N GLU A 30 26.20 2.21 -0.37
CA GLU A 30 26.65 3.23 -1.32
C GLU A 30 25.59 3.63 -2.36
N PHE A 31 24.49 2.87 -2.47
CA PHE A 31 23.34 3.20 -3.33
C PHE A 31 22.16 3.81 -2.56
N ILE A 32 22.19 3.93 -1.21
CA ILE A 32 21.06 4.44 -0.42
C ILE A 32 21.00 5.98 -0.48
N PRO A 33 19.99 6.59 -1.14
CA PRO A 33 19.90 8.05 -1.23
C PRO A 33 19.72 8.75 0.13
N PRO A 34 20.02 10.06 0.24
CA PRO A 34 19.91 10.79 1.51
C PRO A 34 18.50 10.85 2.12
N HIS A 35 17.46 10.93 1.28
CA HIS A 35 16.06 11.08 1.70
C HIS A 35 15.31 9.75 1.85
N SER A 36 16.01 8.61 1.83
CA SER A 36 15.38 7.30 2.03
C SER A 36 15.09 7.04 3.50
N ALA A 37 13.90 6.53 3.78
CA ALA A 37 13.37 6.35 5.13
C ALA A 37 13.42 4.90 5.61
N VAL A 38 13.33 3.94 4.69
CA VAL A 38 13.30 2.51 5.01
C VAL A 38 14.37 1.78 4.21
N ALA A 39 15.14 0.93 4.88
CA ALA A 39 15.92 -0.12 4.23
C ALA A 39 15.53 -1.48 4.82
N ILE A 40 15.41 -2.51 3.98
CA ILE A 40 15.25 -3.90 4.40
C ILE A 40 16.38 -4.69 3.75
N LEU A 41 17.23 -5.26 4.59
CA LEU A 41 18.31 -6.17 4.22
C LEU A 41 17.88 -7.61 4.50
N ALA A 42 17.88 -8.45 3.47
CA ALA A 42 17.88 -9.91 3.61
C ALA A 42 19.18 -10.47 3.02
N LYS A 43 19.62 -11.65 3.47
CA LYS A 43 20.82 -12.32 2.93
C LYS A 43 20.52 -13.70 2.30
N PRO A 44 19.93 -13.80 1.09
CA PRO A 44 19.46 -15.09 0.60
C PRO A 44 20.50 -16.19 0.32
N GLN A 45 21.82 -16.00 0.52
CA GLN A 45 22.71 -17.15 0.40
C GLN A 45 22.53 -18.11 1.57
N ALA A 46 22.45 -17.60 2.82
CA ALA A 46 22.51 -18.42 4.09
C ALA A 46 20.26 -19.10 5.99
N ILE A 47 18.98 -18.59 6.12
CA ILE A 47 17.71 -19.24 6.57
C ILE A 47 17.35 -20.59 5.87
N TYR A 48 17.62 -20.81 4.58
CA TYR A 48 17.67 -22.11 3.87
C TYR A 48 18.47 -23.19 4.63
N GLY A 49 19.54 -22.79 5.30
CA GLY A 49 20.34 -23.68 6.17
C GLY A 49 19.87 -23.67 7.62
N SER A 50 18.91 -22.82 8.01
CA SER A 50 18.27 -22.87 9.32
C SER A 50 17.31 -24.07 9.39
N PRO A 51 17.39 -24.88 10.47
CA PRO A 51 16.42 -25.95 10.69
C PRO A 51 14.97 -25.46 10.83
N LEU A 52 14.74 -24.20 11.23
CA LEU A 52 13.38 -23.63 11.32
C LEU A 52 12.64 -23.66 9.99
N LEU A 53 13.37 -23.49 8.89
CA LEU A 53 12.81 -23.17 7.58
C LEU A 53 13.08 -24.30 6.56
N GLN A 54 13.44 -25.49 7.04
CA GLN A 54 13.31 -26.76 6.31
C GLN A 54 11.85 -27.10 5.92
N MET A 55 10.86 -26.43 6.54
CA MET A 55 9.45 -26.54 6.18
C MET A 55 9.03 -25.61 5.01
N VAL A 56 9.91 -24.72 4.55
CA VAL A 56 9.68 -23.91 3.35
C VAL A 56 9.86 -24.81 2.11
N PRO A 57 8.96 -24.76 1.12
CA PRO A 57 9.10 -25.55 -0.10
C PRO A 57 10.15 -24.92 -1.03
N TRP A 58 11.42 -25.07 -0.67
CA TRP A 58 12.56 -24.50 -1.40
C TRP A 58 12.58 -24.92 -2.87
N GLU A 59 12.21 -26.16 -3.18
CA GLU A 59 12.11 -26.66 -4.55
C GLU A 59 11.14 -25.82 -5.40
N VAL A 60 10.03 -25.39 -4.81
CA VAL A 60 9.02 -24.54 -5.48
C VAL A 60 9.49 -23.09 -5.58
N LEU A 61 10.27 -22.58 -4.61
CA LEU A 61 10.87 -21.25 -4.68
C LEU A 61 12.00 -21.18 -5.72
N ASN A 62 12.86 -22.20 -5.78
CA ASN A 62 13.95 -22.30 -6.75
C ASN A 62 13.39 -22.31 -8.17
N VAL A 63 12.43 -23.21 -8.47
CA VAL A 63 11.77 -23.26 -9.78
C VAL A 63 11.11 -21.94 -10.14
N LYS A 64 10.45 -21.25 -9.19
CA LYS A 64 9.84 -19.94 -9.46
C LYS A 64 10.83 -18.80 -9.65
N THR A 65 11.98 -18.83 -8.97
CA THR A 65 13.04 -17.82 -9.15
C THR A 65 13.75 -18.04 -10.48
N GLU A 66 14.02 -19.29 -10.86
CA GLU A 66 14.54 -19.66 -12.19
C GLU A 66 13.56 -19.27 -13.32
N GLU A 67 12.27 -19.56 -13.19
CA GLU A 67 11.24 -19.21 -14.19
C GLU A 67 11.03 -17.70 -14.44
N ILE A 68 11.50 -16.84 -13.54
CA ILE A 68 11.08 -15.43 -13.47
C ILE A 68 12.26 -14.45 -13.48
N ALA A 69 13.34 -14.78 -12.77
CA ALA A 69 14.59 -14.01 -12.72
C ALA A 69 15.76 -14.72 -13.42
N GLY A 70 15.56 -15.94 -13.95
CA GLY A 70 16.62 -16.72 -14.59
C GLY A 70 17.62 -17.37 -13.62
N LEU A 71 17.45 -17.19 -12.30
CA LEU A 71 18.38 -17.65 -11.27
C LEU A 71 17.68 -18.43 -10.14
N PRO A 72 18.31 -19.48 -9.58
CA PRO A 72 17.87 -20.05 -8.31
C PRO A 72 18.14 -19.10 -7.14
N ILE A 73 17.32 -19.14 -6.09
CA ILE A 73 17.43 -18.21 -4.94
C ILE A 73 18.80 -18.28 -4.25
N GLN A 74 19.47 -19.43 -4.28
CA GLN A 74 20.80 -19.65 -3.70
C GLN A 74 21.94 -18.97 -4.48
N ALA A 75 21.68 -18.38 -5.65
CA ALA A 75 22.64 -17.54 -6.37
C ALA A 75 22.75 -16.12 -5.77
N ILE A 76 21.76 -15.70 -4.99
CA ILE A 76 21.68 -14.36 -4.40
C ILE A 76 22.39 -14.38 -3.05
N ASP A 77 23.42 -13.56 -2.87
CA ASP A 77 24.07 -13.32 -1.57
C ASP A 77 23.17 -12.48 -0.66
N SER A 78 22.81 -11.29 -1.13
CA SER A 78 22.07 -10.31 -0.35
C SER A 78 21.15 -9.42 -1.20
N VAL A 79 20.07 -8.96 -0.57
CA VAL A 79 19.07 -8.07 -1.14
C VAL A 79 18.85 -6.91 -0.19
N LEU A 80 19.12 -5.70 -0.65
CA LEU A 80 18.83 -4.46 0.06
C LEU A 80 17.69 -3.73 -0.65
N ALA A 81 16.47 -3.84 -0.14
CA ALA A 81 15.34 -3.04 -0.59
C ALA A 81 15.34 -1.68 0.13
N ILE A 82 15.15 -0.60 -0.61
CA ILE A 82 15.23 0.79 -0.15
C ILE A 82 13.94 1.49 -0.56
N ALA A 83 13.24 2.08 0.41
CA ALA A 83 12.03 2.86 0.16
C ALA A 83 12.12 4.27 0.75
N SER A 84 11.60 5.23 0.00
CA SER A 84 11.47 6.63 0.41
C SER A 84 10.00 7.06 0.34
N PRO A 85 9.54 7.96 1.23
CA PRO A 85 8.18 8.47 1.20
C PRO A 85 7.83 9.10 -0.16
N PRO A 86 6.55 9.20 -0.53
CA PRO A 86 6.13 9.93 -1.72
C PRO A 86 6.55 11.40 -1.60
N GLY A 87 7.43 11.84 -2.51
CA GLY A 87 7.78 13.25 -2.66
C GLY A 87 6.64 14.05 -3.30
N VAL A 88 6.95 15.27 -3.77
CA VAL A 88 5.98 16.20 -4.38
C VAL A 88 5.13 15.57 -5.51
N ASN A 89 5.68 14.58 -6.22
CA ASN A 89 5.02 13.85 -7.31
C ASN A 89 4.08 12.71 -6.84
N GLY A 90 3.84 12.57 -5.53
CA GLY A 90 2.84 11.66 -4.94
C GLY A 90 3.13 10.16 -4.99
N LYS A 91 4.19 9.71 -5.69
CA LYS A 91 4.57 8.29 -5.81
C LYS A 91 5.73 7.95 -4.85
N PRO A 92 5.65 6.87 -4.05
CA PRO A 92 6.76 6.43 -3.20
C PRO A 92 7.90 5.91 -4.06
N SER A 93 9.14 6.23 -3.70
CA SER A 93 10.33 5.78 -4.42
C SER A 93 10.77 4.42 -3.89
N LEU A 94 10.91 3.44 -4.79
CA LEU A 94 11.38 2.08 -4.49
C LEU A 94 12.61 1.75 -5.35
N GLY A 95 13.66 1.24 -4.71
CA GLY A 95 14.84 0.70 -5.38
C GLY A 95 15.42 -0.46 -4.58
N ILE A 96 15.97 -1.44 -5.27
CA ILE A 96 16.45 -2.70 -4.68
C ILE A 96 17.85 -2.98 -5.24
N VAL A 97 18.82 -3.21 -4.35
CA VAL A 97 20.14 -3.75 -4.71
C VAL A 97 20.08 -5.26 -4.53
N VAL A 98 20.49 -6.02 -5.55
CA VAL A 98 20.70 -7.47 -5.49
C VAL A 98 22.18 -7.74 -5.70
N LYS A 99 22.81 -8.44 -4.75
CA LYS A 99 24.16 -9.01 -4.91
C LYS A 99 24.06 -10.52 -5.09
N LEU A 100 24.83 -11.02 -6.04
CA LEU A 100 25.00 -12.44 -6.33
C LEU A 100 26.30 -12.96 -5.73
N ASN A 101 26.33 -14.26 -5.39
CA ASN A 101 27.52 -14.91 -4.82
C ASN A 101 28.53 -15.42 -5.86
N HIS A 102 28.24 -15.26 -7.15
CA HIS A 102 29.15 -15.56 -8.24
C HIS A 102 28.86 -14.69 -9.46
N GLY A 103 29.89 -14.45 -10.28
CA GLY A 103 29.81 -13.60 -11.45
C GLY A 103 28.90 -14.19 -12.53
N ILE A 104 27.81 -13.48 -12.83
CA ILE A 104 26.92 -13.77 -13.93
C ILE A 104 26.94 -12.56 -14.85
N THR A 105 27.46 -12.73 -16.06
CA THR A 105 27.49 -11.69 -17.10
C THR A 105 26.07 -11.15 -17.36
N PRO A 106 25.84 -9.82 -17.38
CA PRO A 106 24.51 -9.23 -17.50
C PRO A 106 23.65 -9.81 -18.63
N GLU A 107 24.21 -10.12 -19.80
CA GLU A 107 23.48 -10.71 -20.92
C GLU A 107 22.79 -12.04 -20.56
N LYS A 108 23.40 -12.85 -19.68
CA LYS A 108 22.82 -14.13 -19.23
C LYS A 108 21.71 -13.95 -18.20
N LEU A 109 21.84 -12.97 -17.32
CA LEU A 109 20.79 -12.67 -16.33
C LEU A 109 19.58 -12.00 -16.99
N LEU A 110 19.85 -11.08 -17.91
CA LEU A 110 18.84 -10.20 -18.48
C LEU A 110 18.08 -10.85 -19.65
N ALA A 111 18.65 -11.80 -20.40
CA ALA A 111 17.96 -12.44 -21.53
C ALA A 111 16.68 -13.21 -21.13
N PRO A 112 16.65 -14.09 -20.09
CA PRO A 112 15.41 -14.73 -19.64
C PRO A 112 14.34 -13.72 -19.19
N ILE A 113 14.78 -12.57 -18.65
CA ILE A 113 13.90 -11.49 -18.22
C ILE A 113 13.33 -10.75 -19.45
N GLN A 114 14.14 -10.44 -20.47
CA GLN A 114 13.70 -9.85 -21.74
C GLN A 114 12.72 -10.75 -22.52
N GLU A 115 12.92 -12.07 -22.55
CA GLU A 115 11.99 -13.01 -23.20
C GLU A 115 10.63 -13.08 -22.49
N ARG A 116 10.61 -12.82 -21.19
CA ARG A 116 9.44 -13.03 -20.31
C ARG A 116 8.63 -11.75 -20.09
N TRP A 117 9.27 -10.59 -20.13
CA TRP A 117 8.75 -9.27 -19.75
C TRP A 117 9.14 -8.19 -20.79
N PRO A 118 8.26 -7.21 -21.09
CA PRO A 118 8.57 -6.14 -22.05
C PRO A 118 9.56 -5.11 -21.48
N PHE A 119 10.85 -5.48 -21.51
CA PHE A 119 11.98 -4.56 -21.32
C PHE A 119 12.61 -4.21 -22.68
N THR A 120 13.10 -2.99 -22.80
CA THR A 120 13.94 -2.55 -23.93
C THR A 120 15.37 -2.35 -23.47
N GLU A 121 16.35 -2.88 -24.20
CA GLU A 121 17.76 -2.54 -23.96
C GLU A 121 17.99 -1.06 -24.28
N ALA A 122 18.58 -0.33 -23.33
CA ALA A 122 18.91 1.08 -23.45
C ALA A 122 20.36 1.33 -22.98
N THR A 123 20.94 2.46 -23.36
CA THR A 123 22.25 2.92 -22.84
C THR A 123 22.01 4.02 -21.80
N TRP A 124 22.67 3.92 -20.65
CA TRP A 124 22.49 4.88 -19.57
C TRP A 124 23.07 6.26 -19.93
N PRO A 125 22.33 7.37 -19.72
CA PRO A 125 22.75 8.70 -20.14
C PRO A 125 24.15 9.08 -19.64
N GLY A 126 25.00 9.55 -20.56
CA GLY A 126 26.37 9.97 -20.26
C GLY A 126 27.41 8.86 -20.14
N THR A 127 27.02 7.58 -20.23
CA THR A 127 27.96 6.43 -20.14
C THR A 127 27.90 5.56 -21.40
N GLN A 128 28.55 4.39 -21.37
CA GLN A 128 28.36 3.30 -22.33
C GLN A 128 27.68 2.07 -21.69
N GLN A 129 27.19 2.18 -20.46
CA GLN A 129 26.61 1.06 -19.75
C GLN A 129 25.22 0.75 -20.30
N LYS A 130 25.00 -0.52 -20.65
CA LYS A 130 23.68 -1.03 -21.04
C LYS A 130 22.82 -1.30 -19.79
N TYR A 131 21.52 -1.06 -19.90
CA TYR A 131 20.54 -1.42 -18.89
C TYR A 131 19.22 -1.83 -19.54
N LEU A 132 18.33 -2.49 -18.79
CA LEU A 132 16.96 -2.74 -19.22
C LEU A 132 16.06 -1.61 -18.76
N GLN A 133 15.47 -0.88 -19.70
CA GLN A 133 14.40 0.05 -19.42
C GLN A 133 13.06 -0.70 -19.41
N GLY A 134 12.27 -0.52 -18.35
CA GLY A 134 10.93 -1.10 -18.22
C GLY A 134 9.91 -0.43 -19.15
N SER A 135 8.92 -1.18 -19.63
CA SER A 135 7.74 -0.57 -20.25
C SER A 135 6.95 0.25 -19.22
N PRO A 136 6.06 1.18 -19.62
CA PRO A 136 5.20 1.90 -18.67
C PRO A 136 4.31 1.01 -17.78
N GLU A 137 4.13 -0.28 -18.10
CA GLU A 137 3.46 -1.25 -17.22
C GLU A 137 4.40 -1.82 -16.14
N LEU A 138 5.71 -1.95 -16.42
CA LEU A 138 6.74 -2.34 -15.45
C LEU A 138 7.40 -1.08 -14.88
N MET A 139 6.97 -0.70 -13.69
CA MET A 139 7.36 0.56 -13.01
C MET A 139 8.83 0.64 -12.56
N PHE A 140 9.73 -0.18 -13.09
CA PHE A 140 11.15 -0.24 -12.71
C PHE A 140 12.05 -0.67 -13.86
N ASP A 141 13.26 -0.15 -13.84
CA ASP A 141 14.38 -0.48 -14.72
C ASP A 141 15.32 -1.48 -14.03
N ILE A 142 16.14 -2.21 -14.79
CA ILE A 142 17.19 -3.11 -14.26
C ILE A 142 18.56 -2.67 -14.77
N TYR A 143 19.46 -2.30 -13.86
CA TYR A 143 20.79 -1.78 -14.17
C TYR A 143 21.90 -2.72 -13.64
N PRO A 144 22.74 -3.31 -14.51
CA PRO A 144 23.94 -4.01 -14.10
C PRO A 144 25.02 -3.02 -13.65
N VAL A 145 25.51 -3.15 -12.42
CA VAL A 145 26.66 -2.38 -11.91
C VAL A 145 27.96 -3.10 -12.26
N ASP A 146 27.96 -4.42 -12.06
CA ASP A 146 29.06 -5.35 -12.29
C ASP A 146 28.48 -6.78 -12.40
N ASP A 147 29.30 -7.80 -12.66
CA ASP A 147 28.84 -9.19 -12.84
C ASP A 147 28.15 -9.80 -11.60
N ASN A 148 28.27 -9.17 -10.41
CA ASN A 148 27.65 -9.63 -9.17
C ASN A 148 26.49 -8.72 -8.71
N THR A 149 26.49 -7.43 -9.08
CA THR A 149 25.64 -6.40 -8.43
C THR A 149 24.66 -5.76 -9.42
N TYR A 150 23.38 -5.81 -9.08
CA TYR A 150 22.27 -5.37 -9.93
C TYR A 150 21.32 -4.44 -9.16
N LEU A 151 20.88 -3.36 -9.80
CA LEU A 151 19.87 -2.45 -9.26
C LEU A 151 18.53 -2.66 -9.97
N LEU A 152 17.44 -2.80 -9.22
CA LEU A 152 16.07 -2.87 -9.71
C LEU A 152 15.26 -1.74 -9.05
N ALA A 153 14.96 -0.67 -9.80
CA ALA A 153 14.42 0.55 -9.20
C ALA A 153 13.53 1.34 -10.17
N MET A 154 12.61 2.16 -9.64
CA MET A 154 11.84 3.10 -10.46
C MET A 154 12.80 4.07 -11.18
N PRO A 155 12.54 4.55 -12.41
CA PRO A 155 13.52 5.29 -13.20
C PRO A 155 14.17 6.50 -12.50
N GLU A 156 13.41 7.30 -11.75
CA GLU A 156 13.97 8.42 -10.97
C GLU A 156 14.70 7.96 -9.70
N THR A 157 14.28 6.84 -9.09
CA THR A 157 14.98 6.22 -7.97
C THR A 157 16.32 5.63 -8.41
N LEU A 158 16.37 4.99 -9.58
CA LEU A 158 17.60 4.46 -10.17
C LEU A 158 18.65 5.58 -10.39
N LYS A 159 18.23 6.73 -10.92
CA LYS A 159 19.09 7.91 -11.05
C LYS A 159 19.63 8.36 -9.69
N ALA A 160 18.78 8.44 -8.66
CA ALA A 160 19.20 8.84 -7.32
C ALA A 160 20.19 7.85 -6.68
N MET A 161 19.97 6.55 -6.86
CA MET A 161 20.86 5.48 -6.36
C MET A 161 22.24 5.52 -7.04
N LEU A 162 22.28 5.73 -8.36
CA LEU A 162 23.55 5.84 -9.10
C LEU A 162 24.27 7.17 -8.80
N ALA A 163 23.55 8.29 -8.72
CA ALA A 163 24.12 9.58 -8.33
C ALA A 163 24.70 9.55 -6.90
N GLN A 164 24.10 8.82 -5.97
CA GLN A 164 24.66 8.61 -4.62
C GLN A 164 25.97 7.81 -4.65
N LYS A 165 26.14 6.85 -5.56
CA LYS A 165 27.41 6.12 -5.72
C LYS A 165 28.50 6.99 -6.38
N GLU A 166 28.14 7.82 -7.35
CA GLU A 166 29.07 8.73 -8.04
C GLU A 166 29.46 9.95 -7.19
N GLN A 167 28.53 10.47 -6.39
CA GLN A 167 28.69 11.67 -5.54
C GLN A 167 28.11 11.39 -4.14
N PRO A 168 28.84 10.66 -3.27
CA PRO A 168 28.34 10.26 -1.96
C PRO A 168 27.93 11.44 -1.07
N GLN A 169 26.64 11.51 -0.76
CA GLN A 169 26.07 12.45 0.22
C GLN A 169 25.76 11.73 1.54
N THR A 170 25.69 12.47 2.63
CA THR A 170 25.36 11.93 3.95
C THR A 170 23.92 11.40 3.97
N SER A 171 23.75 10.08 3.97
CA SER A 171 22.44 9.42 4.16
C SER A 171 22.36 8.85 5.59
N PRO A 172 21.46 9.36 6.46
CA PRO A 172 21.28 8.84 7.82
C PRO A 172 20.92 7.34 7.83
N LEU A 173 20.16 6.90 6.83
CA LEU A 173 19.80 5.49 6.66
C LEU A 173 21.01 4.64 6.26
N ALA A 174 21.87 5.12 5.34
CA ALA A 174 23.10 4.41 5.00
C ALA A 174 24.04 4.29 6.20
N THR A 175 24.21 5.36 6.97
CA THR A 175 24.99 5.34 8.21
C THR A 175 24.43 4.33 9.20
N LEU A 176 23.11 4.31 9.43
CA LEU A 176 22.47 3.35 10.34
C LEU A 176 22.72 1.90 9.92
N VAL A 177 22.59 1.57 8.63
CA VAL A 177 22.90 0.23 8.09
C VAL A 177 24.38 -0.12 8.27
N GLN A 178 25.29 0.81 8.01
CA GLN A 178 26.74 0.59 8.13
C GLN A 178 27.22 0.46 9.59
N THR A 179 26.59 1.19 10.53
CA THR A 179 26.94 1.12 11.96
C THR A 179 26.30 -0.06 12.70
N SER A 180 25.47 -0.87 12.03
CA SER A 180 24.88 -2.08 12.61
C SER A 180 25.94 -3.14 12.88
N SER A 181 26.33 -3.29 14.15
CA SER A 181 27.29 -4.31 14.59
C SER A 181 26.65 -5.69 14.79
N GLU A 182 25.32 -5.81 14.73
CA GLU A 182 24.59 -7.04 15.03
C GLU A 182 24.23 -7.84 13.77
N GLN A 183 24.41 -9.16 13.86
CA GLN A 183 24.19 -10.09 12.77
C GLN A 183 22.84 -10.81 12.93
N GLY A 184 21.90 -10.45 12.06
CA GLY A 184 20.69 -11.23 11.77
C GLY A 184 20.54 -11.42 10.25
N GLU A 185 19.86 -12.50 9.85
CA GLU A 185 19.66 -12.88 8.44
C GLU A 185 18.70 -11.94 7.70
N VAL A 186 17.78 -11.32 8.44
CA VAL A 186 16.90 -10.24 7.97
C VAL A 186 17.00 -9.06 8.94
N GLN A 187 17.19 -7.85 8.42
CA GLN A 187 17.20 -6.61 9.19
C GLN A 187 16.35 -5.55 8.49
N ALA A 188 15.56 -4.79 9.24
CA ALA A 188 14.80 -3.65 8.73
C ALA A 188 15.17 -2.38 9.51
N PHE A 189 15.45 -1.32 8.78
CA PHE A 189 15.96 -0.05 9.27
C PHE A 189 14.99 1.07 8.90
N LEU A 190 14.75 1.99 9.82
CA LEU A 190 13.77 3.06 9.70
C LEU A 190 14.38 4.37 10.22
N ILE A 191 14.37 5.43 9.41
CA ILE A 191 14.64 6.80 9.84
C ILE A 191 13.29 7.54 9.92
N MET A 192 13.02 8.19 11.06
CA MET A 192 11.71 8.81 11.32
C MET A 192 11.55 10.19 10.69
N GLU A 193 12.64 10.92 10.46
CA GLU A 193 12.60 12.31 10.02
C GLU A 193 11.88 12.51 8.66
N PRO A 194 12.14 11.73 7.59
CA PRO A 194 11.38 11.85 6.35
C PRO A 194 9.92 11.38 6.44
N LEU A 195 9.54 10.69 7.52
CA LEU A 195 8.20 10.12 7.72
C LEU A 195 7.34 10.94 8.70
N ARG A 196 7.89 11.96 9.35
CA ARG A 196 7.23 12.66 10.46
C ARG A 196 5.88 13.23 10.06
N ASP A 197 5.81 14.01 8.98
CA ASP A 197 4.57 14.61 8.46
C ASP A 197 3.48 13.56 8.14
N MET A 198 3.89 12.43 7.53
CA MET A 198 2.99 11.32 7.22
C MET A 198 2.44 10.64 8.49
N LEU A 199 3.29 10.50 9.52
CA LEU A 199 2.93 9.87 10.78
C LEU A 199 2.12 10.80 11.68
N GLU A 200 2.36 12.12 11.63
CA GLU A 200 1.51 13.11 12.30
C GLU A 200 0.10 13.14 11.71
N PHE A 201 -0.02 13.08 10.37
CA PHE A 201 -1.32 12.88 9.71
C PHE A 201 -1.98 11.55 10.10
N LEU A 202 -1.21 10.46 10.14
CA LEU A 202 -1.72 9.13 10.48
C LEU A 202 -2.28 9.09 11.92
N VAL A 203 -1.53 9.56 12.91
CA VAL A 203 -1.95 9.53 14.32
C VAL A 203 -2.97 10.64 14.65
N ALA A 204 -3.24 11.57 13.73
CA ALA A 204 -4.39 12.47 13.83
C ALA A 204 -5.74 11.74 13.69
N ASP A 205 -5.81 10.52 13.15
CA ASP A 205 -7.05 9.73 13.06
C ASP A 205 -7.69 9.54 14.46
N PRO A 206 -8.93 9.99 14.71
CA PRO A 206 -9.61 9.86 16.01
C PRO A 206 -9.73 8.44 16.56
N ASN A 207 -9.51 7.40 15.75
CA ASN A 207 -9.44 6.01 16.20
C ASN A 207 -8.05 5.62 16.72
N LEU A 208 -6.98 6.19 16.16
CA LEU A 208 -5.61 6.04 16.64
C LEU A 208 -5.32 6.97 17.84
N GLN A 209 -6.01 8.11 17.95
CA GLN A 209 -5.98 8.95 19.17
C GLN A 209 -6.47 8.23 20.44
N LYS A 210 -7.14 7.08 20.33
CA LYS A 210 -7.60 6.25 21.46
C LYS A 210 -6.48 5.46 22.15
N PHE A 211 -5.27 5.46 21.59
CA PHE A 211 -4.11 4.73 22.11
C PHE A 211 -3.19 5.72 22.86
N PRO A 212 -2.98 5.57 24.19
CA PRO A 212 -2.14 6.50 24.96
C PRO A 212 -0.70 6.56 24.45
N GLY A 213 -0.13 7.76 24.38
CA GLY A 213 1.27 7.98 23.95
C GLY A 213 1.54 7.79 22.45
N LEU A 214 0.60 7.28 21.64
CA LEU A 214 0.83 7.07 20.21
C LEU A 214 1.14 8.38 19.46
N LYS A 215 0.54 9.51 19.90
CA LYS A 215 0.84 10.87 19.38
C LYS A 215 2.26 11.35 19.67
N GLU A 216 2.87 10.86 20.74
CA GLU A 216 4.20 11.27 21.19
C GLU A 216 5.30 10.45 20.51
N LEU A 217 4.97 9.27 19.98
CA LEU A 217 5.91 8.34 19.35
C LEU A 217 6.73 8.96 18.19
N PRO A 218 6.15 9.72 17.23
CA PRO A 218 6.90 10.34 16.12
C PRO A 218 7.85 11.48 16.52
N SER A 219 7.69 12.06 17.72
CA SER A 219 8.54 13.14 18.23
C SER A 219 9.64 12.66 19.19
N HIS A 220 9.52 11.46 19.76
CA HIS A 220 10.55 10.88 20.64
C HIS A 220 11.46 9.86 19.92
N LEU A 221 11.03 9.31 18.77
CA LEU A 221 11.76 8.32 18.00
C LEU A 221 12.56 8.97 16.86
N GLN A 222 13.87 8.72 16.81
CA GLN A 222 14.77 9.14 15.73
C GLN A 222 14.90 8.06 14.65
N SER A 223 15.09 6.81 15.07
CA SER A 223 15.20 5.65 14.18
C SER A 223 14.71 4.37 14.85
N ALA A 224 14.35 3.37 14.05
CA ALA A 224 14.10 2.01 14.50
C ALA A 224 14.92 1.00 13.69
N HIS A 225 15.34 -0.08 14.34
CA HIS A 225 16.10 -1.16 13.74
C HIS A 225 15.57 -2.49 14.27
N LEU A 226 14.96 -3.27 13.39
CA LEU A 226 14.47 -4.61 13.66
C LEU A 226 15.49 -5.62 13.12
N ILE A 227 15.87 -6.57 13.96
CA ILE A 227 16.80 -7.65 13.63
C ILE A 227 16.04 -8.96 13.82
N GLY A 228 15.89 -9.72 12.74
CA GLY A 228 15.42 -11.10 12.78
C GLY A 228 16.60 -12.05 12.74
N ASN A 229 16.84 -12.74 13.86
CA ASN A 229 17.70 -13.92 13.90
C ASN A 229 16.83 -15.18 13.81
N LEU A 230 17.19 -16.09 12.91
CA LEU A 230 16.40 -17.29 12.60
C LEU A 230 17.18 -18.59 12.87
N ASP A 231 18.04 -18.59 13.89
CA ASP A 231 18.57 -19.78 14.58
C ASP A 231 17.43 -20.56 15.31
N MET A 232 17.64 -21.84 15.64
CA MET A 232 16.74 -22.64 16.49
C MET A 232 16.94 -22.40 17.99
N GLU A 233 18.18 -22.19 18.42
CA GLU A 233 18.57 -22.02 19.83
C GLU A 233 18.61 -20.54 20.24
N LYS A 234 18.90 -19.66 19.27
CA LYS A 234 18.99 -18.20 19.46
C LYS A 234 17.99 -17.40 18.63
N GLY A 235 17.04 -18.08 17.98
CA GLY A 235 16.01 -17.44 17.16
C GLY A 235 15.24 -16.40 17.94
N GLY A 236 15.07 -15.22 17.35
CA GLY A 236 14.43 -14.10 18.00
C GLY A 236 14.37 -12.86 17.13
N LEU A 237 13.39 -12.01 17.42
CA LEU A 237 13.33 -10.63 16.98
C LEU A 237 13.89 -9.73 18.09
N THR A 238 14.84 -8.88 17.72
CA THR A 238 15.31 -7.74 18.53
C THR A 238 14.90 -6.46 17.82
N LEU A 239 14.09 -5.63 18.47
CA LEU A 239 13.70 -4.30 17.99
C LEU A 239 14.40 -3.25 18.85
N LYS A 240 15.28 -2.45 18.23
CA LYS A 240 15.92 -1.29 18.84
C LYS A 240 15.24 -0.01 18.36
N LEU A 241 14.86 0.84 19.29
CA LEU A 241 14.22 2.14 19.06
C LEU A 241 15.14 3.23 19.59
N THR A 242 15.73 4.04 18.72
CA THR A 242 16.72 5.06 19.09
C THR A 242 16.07 6.42 19.25
N THR A 243 16.37 7.10 20.34
CA THR A 243 15.92 8.47 20.65
C THR A 243 17.10 9.45 20.60
N GLU A 244 16.85 10.76 20.63
CA GLU A 244 17.90 11.78 20.63
C GLU A 244 18.65 11.84 21.98
N SER A 245 18.03 11.34 23.06
CA SER A 245 18.62 11.35 24.41
C SER A 245 18.12 10.22 25.32
N PRO A 246 18.90 9.79 26.33
CA PRO A 246 18.46 8.79 27.32
C PRO A 246 17.17 9.13 28.06
N ALA A 247 16.91 10.42 28.32
CA ALA A 247 15.67 10.87 28.96
C ALA A 247 14.44 10.61 28.09
N GLN A 248 14.55 10.78 26.77
CA GLN A 248 13.50 10.37 25.82
C GLN A 248 13.37 8.84 25.72
N ALA A 249 14.45 8.07 25.85
CA ALA A 249 14.39 6.60 25.84
C ALA A 249 13.57 6.08 27.04
N GLU A 250 13.80 6.64 28.23
CA GLU A 250 12.95 6.38 29.40
C GLU A 250 11.46 6.73 29.19
N GLN A 251 11.15 7.80 28.46
CA GLN A 251 9.77 8.18 28.13
C GLN A 251 9.16 7.22 27.11
N LEU A 252 9.90 6.89 26.06
CA LEU A 252 9.51 5.96 25.01
C LEU A 252 9.29 4.55 25.56
N GLN A 253 10.13 4.06 26.48
CA GLN A 253 9.94 2.79 27.20
C GLN A 253 8.58 2.75 27.89
N LYS A 254 8.20 3.83 28.58
CA LYS A 254 6.92 3.97 29.29
C LYS A 254 5.71 4.10 28.34
N ILE A 255 5.91 4.55 27.10
CA ILE A 255 4.89 4.54 26.03
C ILE A 255 4.74 3.13 25.46
N VAL A 256 5.85 2.50 25.07
CA VAL A 256 5.87 1.15 24.47
C VAL A 256 5.31 0.11 25.44
N SER A 257 5.72 0.13 26.72
CA SER A 257 5.23 -0.78 27.75
C SER A 257 3.69 -0.72 27.87
N LYS A 258 3.10 0.49 27.92
CA LYS A 258 1.63 0.69 27.92
C LYS A 258 0.94 0.21 26.64
N LEU A 259 1.57 0.37 25.48
CA LEU A 259 1.03 -0.11 24.21
C LEU A 259 1.02 -1.65 24.14
N LEU A 260 2.02 -2.30 24.73
CA LEU A 260 2.06 -3.77 24.89
C LEU A 260 0.99 -4.25 25.87
N ASP A 261 0.81 -3.57 27.00
CA ASP A 261 -0.26 -3.87 27.98
C ASP A 261 -1.66 -3.75 27.35
N LEU A 262 -1.93 -2.66 26.61
CA LEU A 262 -3.17 -2.47 25.87
C LEU A 262 -3.38 -3.53 24.75
N GLY A 263 -2.28 -4.00 24.14
CA GLY A 263 -2.31 -5.12 23.20
C GLY A 263 -2.74 -6.44 23.87
N VAL A 264 -2.22 -6.72 25.07
CA VAL A 264 -2.60 -7.87 25.91
C VAL A 264 -4.06 -7.82 26.31
N GLU A 265 -4.55 -6.68 26.81
CA GLU A 265 -5.96 -6.48 27.16
C GLU A 265 -6.88 -6.78 25.97
N ARG A 266 -6.55 -6.28 24.78
CA ARG A 266 -7.34 -6.54 23.57
C ARG A 266 -7.23 -7.99 23.09
N ALA A 267 -6.07 -8.63 23.19
CA ALA A 267 -5.93 -10.05 22.85
C ALA A 267 -6.83 -10.92 23.75
N ILE A 268 -6.91 -10.61 25.04
CA ILE A 268 -7.80 -11.28 26.00
C ILE A 268 -9.29 -11.00 25.67
N GLN A 269 -9.64 -9.79 25.25
CA GLN A 269 -11.01 -9.44 24.84
C GLN A 269 -11.44 -10.09 23.52
N MET A 270 -10.53 -10.20 22.54
CA MET A 270 -10.79 -10.81 21.22
C MET A 270 -10.75 -12.34 21.26
N GLY A 271 -10.16 -12.94 22.29
CA GLY A 271 -10.16 -14.38 22.54
C GLY A 271 -11.56 -14.92 22.87
N GLN A 272 -12.41 -15.08 21.86
CA GLN A 272 -13.73 -15.68 22.00
C GLN A 272 -13.60 -17.13 22.48
N PRO A 273 -14.26 -17.52 23.59
CA PRO A 273 -14.28 -18.92 24.01
C PRO A 273 -15.08 -19.78 23.03
N PRO A 274 -14.81 -21.11 22.98
CA PRO A 274 -15.68 -22.03 22.25
C PRO A 274 -17.09 -21.98 22.84
N LYS A 275 -18.12 -21.93 21.98
CA LYS A 275 -19.53 -21.83 22.38
C LYS A 275 -19.99 -23.12 23.08
N THR A 276 -19.74 -23.18 24.38
CA THR A 276 -19.82 -24.38 25.22
C THR A 276 -20.50 -24.01 26.55
N ASN A 277 -20.12 -24.62 27.68
CA ASN A 277 -20.66 -24.26 28.99
C ASN A 277 -19.78 -23.21 29.70
N GLU A 278 -20.36 -22.53 30.69
CA GLU A 278 -19.70 -21.44 31.44
C GLU A 278 -18.39 -21.87 32.13
N VAL A 279 -18.23 -23.14 32.49
CA VAL A 279 -16.99 -23.66 33.10
C VAL A 279 -15.87 -23.74 32.05
N GLU A 280 -16.18 -24.23 30.85
CA GLU A 280 -15.26 -24.27 29.71
C GLU A 280 -14.92 -22.86 29.19
N GLU A 281 -15.89 -21.94 29.13
CA GLU A 281 -15.62 -20.54 28.78
C GLU A 281 -14.64 -19.89 29.78
N ASN A 282 -14.86 -20.08 31.09
CA ASN A 282 -13.99 -19.52 32.12
C ASN A 282 -12.59 -20.16 32.10
N ALA A 283 -12.49 -21.47 31.89
CA ALA A 283 -11.21 -22.16 31.71
C ALA A 283 -10.43 -21.64 30.48
N PHE A 284 -11.14 -21.38 29.38
CA PHE A 284 -10.54 -20.78 28.17
C PHE A 284 -10.04 -19.35 28.43
N ARG A 285 -10.84 -18.49 29.09
CA ARG A 285 -10.43 -17.13 29.47
C ARG A 285 -9.18 -17.13 30.37
N GLN A 286 -9.10 -18.05 31.34
CA GLN A 286 -7.92 -18.24 32.18
C GLN A 286 -6.70 -18.70 31.37
N TYR A 287 -6.87 -19.63 30.42
CA TYR A 287 -5.82 -20.05 29.50
C TYR A 287 -5.29 -18.88 28.67
N VAL A 288 -6.15 -18.12 27.99
CA VAL A 288 -5.77 -16.97 27.15
C VAL A 288 -5.03 -15.92 27.99
N THR A 289 -5.59 -15.55 29.15
CA THR A 289 -4.98 -14.58 30.07
C THR A 289 -3.57 -15.00 30.50
N ARG A 290 -3.38 -16.28 30.87
CA ARG A 290 -2.07 -16.81 31.24
C ARG A 290 -1.07 -16.76 30.09
N ILE A 291 -1.48 -17.10 28.87
CA ILE A 291 -0.60 -17.06 27.69
C ILE A 291 -0.22 -15.62 27.35
N CYS A 292 -1.19 -14.69 27.24
CA CYS A 292 -0.91 -13.30 26.92
C CYS A 292 0.01 -12.64 27.96
N ASN A 293 -0.19 -12.90 29.26
CA ASN A 293 0.70 -12.39 30.32
C ASN A 293 2.11 -13.00 30.27
N THR A 294 2.23 -14.27 29.87
CA THR A 294 3.54 -14.93 29.69
C THR A 294 4.30 -14.32 28.51
N LEU A 295 3.62 -14.08 27.39
CA LEU A 295 4.20 -13.41 26.22
C LEU A 295 4.60 -11.97 26.54
N ARG A 296 3.76 -11.22 27.28
CA ARG A 296 4.04 -9.85 27.72
C ARG A 296 5.33 -9.73 28.54
N ALA A 297 5.53 -10.64 29.49
CA ALA A 297 6.75 -10.69 30.29
C ALA A 297 8.00 -11.05 29.46
N ALA A 298 7.82 -11.80 28.37
CA ALA A 298 8.91 -12.14 27.45
C ALA A 298 9.29 -11.00 26.48
N ILE A 299 8.54 -9.90 26.43
CA ILE A 299 8.80 -8.72 25.56
C ILE A 299 8.88 -7.40 26.32
N GLU A 300 9.29 -7.43 27.59
CA GLU A 300 9.53 -6.20 28.35
C GLU A 300 10.55 -5.30 27.63
N PRO A 301 10.28 -3.99 27.45
CA PRO A 301 11.25 -3.06 26.86
C PRO A 301 12.34 -2.68 27.86
N GLU A 302 13.59 -2.96 27.50
CA GLU A 302 14.81 -2.66 28.26
C GLU A 302 15.41 -1.33 27.72
N VAL A 303 16.21 -0.59 28.52
CA VAL A 303 16.76 0.72 28.12
C VAL A 303 18.28 0.72 28.23
N GLU A 304 18.96 0.97 27.11
CA GLU A 304 20.41 1.08 27.01
C GLU A 304 20.79 2.43 26.40
N GLY A 305 21.30 3.34 27.22
CA GLY A 305 21.66 4.69 26.77
C GLY A 305 20.45 5.44 26.19
N ASN A 306 20.50 5.79 24.90
CA ASN A 306 19.41 6.40 24.14
C ASN A 306 18.61 5.40 23.30
N GLN A 307 18.65 4.10 23.62
CA GLN A 307 17.88 3.06 22.94
C GLN A 307 16.89 2.37 23.89
N VAL A 308 15.69 2.12 23.38
CA VAL A 308 14.73 1.16 23.96
C VAL A 308 14.82 -0.13 23.16
N ILE A 309 15.13 -1.24 23.81
CA ILE A 309 15.39 -2.54 23.18
C ILE A 309 14.33 -3.53 23.63
N LEU A 310 13.67 -4.18 22.67
CA LEU A 310 12.76 -5.29 22.92
C LEU A 310 13.38 -6.53 22.29
N THR A 311 13.73 -7.54 23.10
CA THR A 311 14.24 -8.82 22.58
C THR A 311 13.40 -10.01 23.05
N THR A 312 13.17 -10.92 22.12
CA THR A 312 12.48 -12.22 22.31
C THR A 312 13.45 -13.41 22.39
N VAL A 313 14.74 -13.19 22.09
CA VAL A 313 15.78 -14.24 22.01
C VAL A 313 15.89 -14.99 23.34
N GLY A 314 15.80 -16.31 23.30
CA GLY A 314 16.07 -17.20 24.45
C GLY A 314 15.08 -17.11 25.62
N LYS A 315 13.98 -16.35 25.51
CA LYS A 315 13.01 -16.18 26.60
C LYS A 315 11.98 -17.35 26.62
N PRO A 316 11.53 -17.83 27.80
CA PRO A 316 10.58 -18.94 27.86
C PRO A 316 9.23 -18.59 27.22
N GLY A 317 8.78 -19.42 26.27
CA GLY A 317 7.50 -19.26 25.57
C GLY A 317 7.56 -18.50 24.23
N THR A 318 8.66 -17.83 23.91
CA THR A 318 8.87 -17.16 22.60
C THR A 318 9.50 -18.11 21.57
N SER A 319 8.94 -19.31 21.40
CA SER A 319 9.43 -20.19 20.33
C SER A 319 9.28 -19.50 18.96
N PRO A 320 10.18 -19.73 17.98
CA PRO A 320 10.08 -19.03 16.70
C PRO A 320 8.75 -19.25 15.96
N GLN A 321 8.07 -20.38 16.21
CA GLN A 321 6.72 -20.67 15.73
C GLN A 321 5.67 -19.70 16.30
N VAL A 322 5.73 -19.42 17.61
CA VAL A 322 4.89 -18.40 18.27
C VAL A 322 5.30 -17.00 17.83
N MET A 323 6.59 -16.77 17.55
CA MET A 323 7.12 -15.48 17.15
C MET A 323 6.75 -15.07 15.72
N VAL A 324 6.70 -16.00 14.75
CA VAL A 324 6.15 -15.73 13.41
C VAL A 324 4.68 -15.28 13.50
N ALA A 325 3.94 -15.72 14.52
CA ALA A 325 2.59 -15.25 14.85
C ALA A 325 2.54 -13.99 15.76
N SER A 326 3.65 -13.56 16.36
CA SER A 326 3.68 -12.46 17.35
C SER A 326 4.40 -11.19 16.86
N GLY A 327 5.50 -11.32 16.13
CA GLY A 327 6.12 -10.20 15.40
C GLY A 327 5.18 -9.64 14.33
N THR A 328 4.38 -10.53 13.72
CA THR A 328 3.25 -10.15 12.90
C THR A 328 2.15 -9.48 13.73
N ALA A 329 1.78 -9.98 14.91
CA ALA A 329 0.69 -9.42 15.73
C ALA A 329 0.88 -7.95 16.19
N VAL A 330 2.10 -7.38 16.16
CA VAL A 330 2.32 -5.96 16.45
C VAL A 330 2.56 -5.13 15.18
N LEU A 331 3.43 -5.61 14.28
CA LEU A 331 3.78 -4.86 13.06
C LEU A 331 2.73 -4.98 11.95
N VAL A 332 2.06 -6.13 11.79
CA VAL A 332 1.03 -6.28 10.74
C VAL A 332 -0.20 -5.42 11.02
N PRO A 333 -0.77 -5.29 12.24
CA PRO A 333 -1.84 -4.33 12.47
C PRO A 333 -1.45 -2.88 12.20
N LEU A 334 -0.21 -2.48 12.51
CA LEU A 334 0.28 -1.12 12.25
C LEU A 334 0.50 -0.88 10.75
N ILE A 335 1.15 -1.80 10.05
CA ILE A 335 1.42 -1.73 8.61
C ILE A 335 0.12 -1.90 7.80
N ALA A 336 -0.80 -2.79 8.20
CA ALA A 336 -2.10 -2.97 7.55
C ALA A 336 -3.02 -1.77 7.81
N SER A 337 -2.99 -1.16 9.01
CA SER A 337 -3.70 0.10 9.26
C SER A 337 -3.14 1.24 8.41
N ALA A 338 -1.80 1.35 8.31
CA ALA A 338 -1.15 2.33 7.44
C ALA A 338 -1.42 2.09 5.95
N GLN A 339 -1.44 0.83 5.48
CA GLN A 339 -1.83 0.47 4.11
C GLN A 339 -3.32 0.75 3.85
N GLN A 340 -4.21 0.42 4.78
CA GLN A 340 -5.64 0.67 4.66
C GLN A 340 -5.93 2.18 4.66
N GLN A 341 -5.24 2.98 5.47
CA GLN A 341 -5.29 4.44 5.40
C GLN A 341 -4.65 4.97 4.11
N ALA A 342 -3.51 4.44 3.64
CA ALA A 342 -2.89 4.84 2.38
C ALA A 342 -3.80 4.56 1.17
N PHE A 343 -4.50 3.41 1.14
CA PHE A 343 -5.50 3.12 0.12
C PHE A 343 -6.69 4.09 0.19
N ARG A 344 -7.17 4.46 1.39
CA ARG A 344 -8.22 5.48 1.56
C ARG A 344 -7.75 6.87 1.12
N SER A 345 -6.54 7.29 1.47
CA SER A 345 -5.94 8.55 1.04
C SER A 345 -5.74 8.60 -0.49
N GLY A 346 -5.28 7.49 -1.08
CA GLY A 346 -5.20 7.33 -2.53
C GLY A 346 -6.57 7.42 -3.22
N SER A 347 -7.61 6.78 -2.64
CA SER A 347 -8.98 6.91 -3.13
C SER A 347 -9.54 8.34 -3.01
N VAL A 348 -9.27 9.04 -1.90
CA VAL A 348 -9.61 10.46 -1.75
C VAL A 348 -8.91 11.30 -2.82
N ASN A 349 -7.63 11.03 -3.11
CA ASN A 349 -6.86 11.74 -4.13
C ASN A 349 -7.37 11.47 -5.56
N ASN A 350 -7.71 10.22 -5.87
CA ASN A 350 -8.30 9.84 -7.15
C ASN A 350 -9.68 10.50 -7.34
N MET A 351 -10.53 10.44 -6.31
CA MET A 351 -11.85 11.06 -6.33
C MET A 351 -11.77 12.60 -6.42
N LYS A 352 -10.77 13.24 -5.81
CA LYS A 352 -10.46 14.68 -6.00
C LYS A 352 -10.12 15.00 -7.45
N GLN A 353 -9.30 14.19 -8.12
CA GLN A 353 -8.99 14.38 -9.54
C GLN A 353 -10.24 14.22 -10.41
N ILE A 354 -11.09 13.22 -10.15
CA ILE A 354 -12.33 13.02 -10.92
C ILE A 354 -13.30 14.19 -10.73
N ILE A 355 -13.54 14.66 -9.51
CA ILE A 355 -14.50 15.76 -9.27
C ILE A 355 -13.97 17.11 -9.78
N LEU A 356 -12.65 17.36 -9.68
CA LEU A 356 -12.01 18.52 -10.32
C LEU A 356 -12.18 18.48 -11.85
N ALA A 357 -11.96 17.32 -12.46
CA ALA A 357 -12.20 17.12 -13.89
C ALA A 357 -13.68 17.37 -14.25
N MET A 358 -14.63 16.98 -13.39
CA MET A 358 -16.06 17.28 -13.60
C MET A 358 -16.38 18.78 -13.52
N HIS A 359 -15.69 19.53 -12.67
CA HIS A 359 -15.79 21.00 -12.62
C HIS A 359 -15.23 21.63 -13.90
N ASN A 360 -14.04 21.21 -14.35
CA ASN A 360 -13.43 21.69 -15.60
C ASN A 360 -14.31 21.37 -16.83
N TYR A 361 -14.94 20.18 -16.84
CA TYR A 361 -15.95 19.82 -17.85
C TYR A 361 -17.17 20.76 -17.76
N HIS A 362 -17.70 21.03 -16.56
CA HIS A 362 -18.84 21.93 -16.38
C HIS A 362 -18.51 23.37 -16.80
N GLU A 363 -17.29 23.87 -16.55
CA GLU A 363 -16.85 25.18 -17.05
C GLU A 363 -16.82 25.22 -18.58
N THR A 364 -16.33 24.15 -19.22
CA THR A 364 -16.23 24.04 -20.68
C THR A 364 -17.58 23.90 -21.39
N TYR A 365 -18.48 23.07 -20.85
CA TYR A 365 -19.74 22.65 -21.52
C TYR A 365 -21.01 23.19 -20.86
N GLY A 366 -20.92 23.91 -19.75
CA GLY A 366 -22.05 24.51 -19.04
C GLY A 366 -22.97 23.52 -18.31
N HIS A 367 -22.59 22.24 -18.21
CA HIS A 367 -23.28 21.20 -17.46
C HIS A 367 -22.33 20.07 -17.02
N MET A 368 -22.73 19.29 -16.03
CA MET A 368 -22.00 18.11 -15.54
C MET A 368 -21.89 17.02 -16.63
N PRO A 369 -20.77 16.27 -16.69
CA PRO A 369 -20.59 15.22 -17.70
C PRO A 369 -21.61 14.09 -17.53
N ALA A 370 -22.13 13.62 -18.66
CA ALA A 370 -23.20 12.63 -18.73
C ALA A 370 -22.88 11.54 -19.75
N ASN A 371 -23.64 10.44 -19.71
CA ASN A 371 -23.51 9.37 -20.68
C ASN A 371 -23.95 9.85 -22.08
N SER A 372 -23.26 9.36 -23.10
CA SER A 372 -23.62 9.60 -24.51
C SER A 372 -24.57 8.53 -25.03
N TYR A 373 -25.40 8.93 -25.99
CA TYR A 373 -26.46 8.11 -26.59
C TYR A 373 -26.59 8.50 -28.07
N ASP A 374 -27.02 7.56 -28.92
CA ASP A 374 -27.35 7.87 -30.33
C ASP A 374 -28.70 8.61 -30.45
N LYS A 375 -29.18 8.81 -31.69
CA LYS A 375 -30.43 9.54 -31.97
C LYS A 375 -31.66 8.73 -31.57
N GLU A 376 -31.50 7.42 -31.56
CA GLU A 376 -32.48 6.39 -31.22
C GLU A 376 -32.55 6.14 -29.70
N GLY A 377 -31.62 6.73 -28.92
CA GLY A 377 -31.58 6.65 -27.46
C GLY A 377 -30.79 5.45 -26.93
N LYS A 378 -30.07 4.71 -27.78
CA LYS A 378 -29.20 3.61 -27.36
C LYS A 378 -27.98 4.17 -26.61
N PRO A 379 -27.56 3.58 -25.49
CA PRO A 379 -26.32 3.96 -24.80
C PRO A 379 -25.08 3.79 -25.69
N LEU A 380 -24.22 4.82 -25.72
CA LEU A 380 -22.92 4.80 -26.40
C LEU A 380 -21.76 4.65 -25.40
N LEU A 381 -21.22 5.76 -24.88
CA LEU A 381 -20.05 5.80 -23.99
C LEU A 381 -20.35 6.46 -22.64
N SER A 382 -19.68 5.98 -21.60
CA SER A 382 -19.74 6.52 -20.23
C SER A 382 -19.32 7.99 -20.15
N TRP A 383 -19.88 8.72 -19.19
CA TRP A 383 -19.44 10.07 -18.81
C TRP A 383 -17.94 10.14 -18.49
N ARG A 384 -17.33 9.02 -18.09
CA ARG A 384 -15.89 8.88 -17.84
C ARG A 384 -15.05 9.00 -19.11
N VAL A 385 -15.56 8.56 -20.26
CA VAL A 385 -14.85 8.72 -21.54
C VAL A 385 -14.81 10.20 -21.93
N HIS A 386 -15.95 10.90 -21.80
CA HIS A 386 -16.06 12.35 -22.01
C HIS A 386 -15.25 13.21 -21.02
N LEU A 387 -14.72 12.58 -19.95
CA LEU A 387 -13.90 13.22 -18.94
C LEU A 387 -12.39 13.07 -19.19
N LEU A 388 -11.97 12.18 -20.11
CA LEU A 388 -10.57 11.88 -20.40
C LEU A 388 -9.69 13.11 -20.70
N PRO A 389 -10.12 14.13 -21.48
CA PRO A 389 -9.31 15.33 -21.72
C PRO A 389 -8.99 16.12 -20.43
N PHE A 390 -9.83 15.99 -19.40
CA PHE A 390 -9.73 16.70 -18.13
C PHE A 390 -8.99 15.91 -17.04
N VAL A 391 -8.55 14.67 -17.33
CA VAL A 391 -7.69 13.84 -16.47
C VAL A 391 -6.37 13.48 -17.19
N GLU A 392 -5.87 14.38 -18.05
CA GLU A 392 -4.63 14.25 -18.82
C GLU A 392 -4.60 13.07 -19.83
N GLN A 393 -5.77 12.55 -20.23
CA GLN A 393 -5.92 11.41 -21.15
C GLN A 393 -6.48 11.80 -22.53
N ALA A 394 -6.20 13.01 -23.01
CA ALA A 394 -6.67 13.48 -24.33
C ALA A 394 -6.26 12.54 -25.48
N ALA A 395 -5.02 12.05 -25.49
CA ALA A 395 -4.53 11.11 -26.50
C ALA A 395 -5.23 9.72 -26.47
N LEU A 396 -5.92 9.37 -25.38
CA LEU A 396 -6.80 8.19 -25.31
C LEU A 396 -8.23 8.56 -25.77
N TYR A 397 -8.71 9.75 -25.44
CA TYR A 397 -10.00 10.27 -25.92
C TYR A 397 -10.08 10.30 -27.44
N ASP A 398 -9.04 10.82 -28.10
CA ASP A 398 -8.94 10.95 -29.56
C ASP A 398 -8.94 9.60 -30.30
N GLN A 399 -8.80 8.48 -29.59
CA GLN A 399 -8.91 7.13 -30.16
C GLN A 399 -10.34 6.57 -30.13
N PHE A 400 -11.23 7.06 -29.26
CA PHE A 400 -12.60 6.54 -29.16
C PHE A 400 -13.47 6.98 -30.34
N HIS A 401 -14.22 6.03 -30.91
CA HIS A 401 -15.30 6.34 -31.84
C HIS A 401 -16.53 6.77 -31.01
N LEU A 402 -16.76 8.08 -30.93
CA LEU A 402 -17.75 8.69 -30.03
C LEU A 402 -19.22 8.44 -30.44
N ASP A 403 -19.44 8.03 -31.68
CA ASP A 403 -20.70 7.58 -32.26
C ASP A 403 -20.91 6.05 -32.19
N GLU A 404 -19.91 5.29 -31.76
CA GLU A 404 -19.99 3.86 -31.49
C GLU A 404 -20.21 3.56 -29.99
N PRO A 405 -20.84 2.42 -29.64
CA PRO A 405 -21.01 2.02 -28.25
C PRO A 405 -19.70 1.51 -27.62
N TRP A 406 -19.65 1.52 -26.29
CA TRP A 406 -18.54 1.06 -25.46
C TRP A 406 -18.10 -0.40 -25.71
N ASP A 407 -18.98 -1.24 -26.24
CA ASP A 407 -18.78 -2.66 -26.52
C ASP A 407 -18.50 -2.96 -28.00
N SER A 408 -18.35 -1.92 -28.85
CA SER A 408 -18.00 -2.10 -30.26
C SER A 408 -16.65 -2.79 -30.45
N GLU A 409 -16.42 -3.36 -31.64
CA GLU A 409 -15.16 -4.05 -31.90
C GLU A 409 -13.93 -3.11 -31.80
N HIS A 410 -14.13 -1.81 -31.99
CA HIS A 410 -13.11 -0.78 -31.80
C HIS A 410 -13.01 -0.35 -30.32
N ASN A 411 -14.06 0.26 -29.78
CA ASN A 411 -14.06 0.88 -28.45
C ASN A 411 -13.76 -0.12 -27.31
N ARG A 412 -14.17 -1.40 -27.46
CA ARG A 412 -13.87 -2.44 -26.46
C ARG A 412 -12.37 -2.68 -26.28
N LYS A 413 -11.55 -2.46 -27.32
CA LYS A 413 -10.08 -2.58 -27.24
C LYS A 413 -9.47 -1.45 -26.39
N LEU A 414 -10.08 -0.25 -26.44
CA LEU A 414 -9.66 0.92 -25.67
C LEU A 414 -10.08 0.83 -24.19
N ALA A 415 -11.14 0.08 -23.88
CA ALA A 415 -11.56 -0.16 -22.50
C ALA A 415 -10.44 -0.82 -21.66
N GLU A 416 -9.55 -1.61 -22.27
CA GLU A 416 -8.38 -2.18 -21.58
C GLU A 416 -7.38 -1.13 -21.06
N MET A 417 -7.44 0.11 -21.54
CA MET A 417 -6.56 1.23 -21.17
C MET A 417 -7.18 2.12 -20.06
N ILE A 418 -7.65 1.51 -18.98
CA ILE A 418 -8.29 2.23 -17.87
C ILE A 418 -7.33 3.25 -17.20
N PRO A 419 -7.69 4.55 -17.14
CA PRO A 419 -6.86 5.57 -16.48
C PRO A 419 -6.64 5.33 -14.99
N ASP A 420 -5.44 5.69 -14.52
CA ASP A 420 -5.04 5.57 -13.10
C ASP A 420 -6.02 6.22 -12.10
N PRO A 421 -6.57 7.43 -12.35
CA PRO A 421 -7.57 8.04 -11.46
C PRO A 421 -8.87 7.23 -11.32
N TYR A 422 -9.21 6.34 -12.27
CA TYR A 422 -10.42 5.52 -12.18
C TYR A 422 -10.21 4.20 -11.43
N LEU A 423 -8.99 3.87 -11.03
CA LEU A 423 -8.64 2.65 -10.30
C LEU A 423 -8.61 2.91 -8.79
N SER A 424 -9.48 2.24 -8.01
CA SER A 424 -9.36 2.28 -6.55
C SER A 424 -8.08 1.56 -6.11
N PRO A 425 -7.17 2.19 -5.33
CA PRO A 425 -5.92 1.58 -4.90
C PRO A 425 -6.13 0.24 -4.18
N SER A 426 -7.19 0.15 -3.36
CA SER A 426 -7.54 -1.06 -2.60
C SER A 426 -7.90 -2.27 -3.45
N SER A 427 -8.30 -2.07 -4.71
CA SER A 427 -8.76 -3.14 -5.62
C SER A 427 -8.13 -3.05 -7.03
N LYS A 428 -7.08 -2.25 -7.22
CA LYS A 428 -6.43 -2.01 -8.53
C LYS A 428 -5.95 -3.31 -9.17
N ASN A 429 -5.43 -4.25 -8.38
CA ASN A 429 -4.93 -5.54 -8.86
C ASN A 429 -6.03 -6.52 -9.28
N GLU A 430 -7.24 -6.41 -8.71
CA GLU A 430 -8.38 -7.28 -9.00
C GLU A 430 -9.21 -6.74 -10.17
N LEU A 431 -9.51 -5.44 -10.15
CA LEU A 431 -10.45 -4.79 -11.04
C LEU A 431 -9.79 -4.11 -12.24
N GLY A 432 -8.52 -3.70 -12.12
CA GLY A 432 -7.74 -3.13 -13.23
C GLY A 432 -7.61 -4.07 -14.43
N PRO A 433 -7.26 -5.36 -14.25
CA PRO A 433 -7.27 -6.34 -15.33
C PRO A 433 -8.65 -6.57 -15.98
N GLN A 434 -9.74 -6.27 -15.25
CA GLN A 434 -11.12 -6.32 -15.74
C GLN A 434 -11.60 -4.98 -16.33
N ALA A 435 -10.74 -3.94 -16.36
CA ALA A 435 -11.09 -2.56 -16.72
C ALA A 435 -12.29 -2.00 -15.93
N LYS A 436 -12.44 -2.42 -14.67
CA LYS A 436 -13.53 -2.01 -13.78
C LYS A 436 -13.13 -0.85 -12.88
N THR A 437 -14.07 0.07 -12.65
CA THR A 437 -13.95 1.18 -11.71
C THR A 437 -15.00 1.05 -10.58
N ARG A 438 -14.68 1.63 -9.43
CA ARG A 438 -15.58 1.73 -8.27
C ARG A 438 -16.05 3.16 -7.99
N TYR A 439 -15.59 4.15 -8.75
CA TYR A 439 -16.00 5.55 -8.58
C TYR A 439 -17.25 5.80 -9.42
N LEU A 440 -18.42 5.56 -8.82
CA LEU A 440 -19.72 5.52 -9.50
C LEU A 440 -20.62 6.68 -9.06
N LYS A 441 -21.47 7.15 -9.98
CA LYS A 441 -22.58 8.04 -9.65
C LYS A 441 -23.72 7.22 -9.06
N PRO A 442 -24.38 7.67 -7.98
CA PRO A 442 -25.64 7.07 -7.55
C PRO A 442 -26.76 7.37 -8.56
N LEU A 443 -27.50 6.34 -8.96
CA LEU A 443 -28.69 6.40 -9.81
C LEU A 443 -29.91 5.92 -9.04
N GLY A 444 -31.04 6.61 -9.22
CA GLY A 444 -32.27 6.37 -8.45
C GLY A 444 -33.30 7.48 -8.63
N GLU A 445 -34.54 7.24 -8.20
CA GLU A 445 -35.59 8.26 -8.27
C GLU A 445 -35.25 9.45 -7.36
N GLY A 446 -35.33 10.67 -7.90
CA GLY A 446 -34.97 11.90 -7.19
C GLY A 446 -33.46 12.18 -7.10
N PHE A 447 -32.58 11.27 -7.55
CA PHE A 447 -31.13 11.50 -7.56
C PHE A 447 -30.73 12.37 -8.76
N PRO A 448 -29.81 13.34 -8.61
CA PRO A 448 -29.52 14.35 -9.63
C PRO A 448 -29.00 13.78 -10.96
N ALA A 449 -28.20 12.70 -10.91
CA ALA A 449 -27.67 12.05 -12.11
C ALA A 449 -28.74 11.29 -12.92
N SER A 450 -29.82 10.84 -12.28
CA SER A 450 -30.98 10.22 -12.95
C SER A 450 -32.04 11.24 -13.37
N ALA A 451 -32.19 12.33 -12.61
CA ALA A 451 -33.23 13.33 -12.84
C ALA A 451 -32.97 14.19 -14.09
N LYS A 452 -31.71 14.44 -14.49
CA LYS A 452 -31.40 15.37 -15.59
C LYS A 452 -30.10 15.05 -16.32
N LYS A 453 -30.19 14.77 -17.64
CA LYS A 453 -29.03 14.53 -18.52
C LYS A 453 -28.03 15.69 -18.53
N ASN A 454 -28.51 16.94 -18.60
CA ASN A 454 -27.68 18.14 -18.55
C ASN A 454 -27.89 18.84 -17.19
N LEU A 455 -27.41 18.20 -16.13
CA LEU A 455 -27.42 18.70 -14.75
C LEU A 455 -26.43 19.86 -14.59
N ARG A 456 -26.82 20.92 -13.87
CA ARG A 456 -25.98 22.10 -13.58
C ARG A 456 -26.04 22.43 -12.09
N PHE A 457 -25.08 23.18 -11.57
CA PHE A 457 -25.09 23.61 -10.16
C PHE A 457 -26.40 24.27 -9.72
N GLN A 458 -26.98 25.12 -10.57
CA GLN A 458 -28.25 25.80 -10.30
C GLN A 458 -29.49 24.87 -10.29
N ASP A 459 -29.33 23.59 -10.62
CA ASP A 459 -30.39 22.58 -10.53
C ASP A 459 -30.33 21.80 -9.19
N LEU A 460 -29.26 21.98 -8.39
CA LEU A 460 -29.05 21.33 -7.08
C LEU A 460 -29.59 22.23 -5.95
N THR A 461 -30.91 22.22 -5.73
CA THR A 461 -31.55 23.16 -4.79
C THR A 461 -31.24 22.88 -3.32
N ASP A 462 -30.88 21.64 -2.95
CA ASP A 462 -30.40 21.31 -1.60
C ASP A 462 -28.95 21.78 -1.34
N GLY A 463 -28.25 22.25 -2.37
CA GLY A 463 -26.89 22.81 -2.31
C GLY A 463 -25.78 21.80 -2.68
N ALA A 464 -24.82 22.23 -3.50
CA ALA A 464 -23.76 21.36 -4.02
C ALA A 464 -22.86 20.73 -2.93
N SER A 465 -22.71 21.39 -1.77
CA SER A 465 -22.01 20.89 -0.57
C SER A 465 -22.80 19.91 0.28
N ASN A 466 -24.06 19.61 -0.09
CA ASN A 466 -24.92 18.64 0.61
C ASN A 466 -25.31 17.44 -0.26
N THR A 467 -24.88 17.39 -1.54
CA THR A 467 -25.32 16.36 -2.49
C THR A 467 -24.13 15.59 -3.06
N ILE A 468 -24.16 14.27 -2.93
CA ILE A 468 -23.15 13.35 -3.45
C ILE A 468 -23.17 13.33 -4.98
N ALA A 469 -22.00 13.53 -5.58
CA ALA A 469 -21.77 13.41 -7.01
C ALA A 469 -21.26 12.01 -7.39
N ILE A 470 -20.28 11.49 -6.63
CA ILE A 470 -19.63 10.19 -6.87
C ILE A 470 -19.39 9.50 -5.52
N VAL A 471 -19.50 8.19 -5.47
CA VAL A 471 -19.14 7.34 -4.34
C VAL A 471 -18.15 6.26 -4.76
N GLU A 472 -17.27 5.82 -3.86
CA GLU A 472 -16.53 4.57 -4.03
C GLU A 472 -17.38 3.38 -3.56
N VAL A 473 -17.93 2.60 -4.49
CA VAL A 473 -18.80 1.45 -4.22
C VAL A 473 -18.02 0.21 -3.75
N PRO A 474 -18.69 -0.85 -3.27
CA PRO A 474 -18.06 -2.16 -3.03
C PRO A 474 -17.52 -2.82 -4.32
N PRO A 475 -16.52 -3.72 -4.27
CA PRO A 475 -15.97 -4.38 -5.47
C PRO A 475 -16.98 -5.21 -6.28
N SER A 476 -18.05 -5.70 -5.64
CA SER A 476 -19.18 -6.41 -6.28
C SER A 476 -19.86 -5.58 -7.36
N ASP A 477 -19.98 -4.27 -7.12
CA ASP A 477 -20.79 -3.33 -7.90
C ASP A 477 -19.96 -2.58 -8.95
N ALA A 478 -18.69 -2.96 -9.10
CA ALA A 478 -17.74 -2.30 -9.99
C ALA A 478 -18.07 -2.51 -11.48
N VAL A 479 -18.38 -1.43 -12.19
CA VAL A 479 -18.71 -1.44 -13.63
C VAL A 479 -17.47 -1.23 -14.49
N LEU A 480 -17.52 -1.69 -15.75
CA LEU A 480 -16.51 -1.37 -16.76
C LEU A 480 -16.49 0.14 -17.02
N TRP A 481 -15.32 0.80 -16.94
CA TRP A 481 -15.27 2.28 -16.93
C TRP A 481 -15.80 2.95 -18.22
N THR A 482 -15.74 2.28 -19.37
CA THR A 482 -16.31 2.78 -20.64
C THR A 482 -17.82 2.59 -20.74
N ARG A 483 -18.42 1.72 -19.92
CA ARG A 483 -19.87 1.43 -19.95
C ARG A 483 -20.66 2.64 -19.42
N PRO A 484 -21.70 3.11 -20.13
CA PRO A 484 -22.61 4.16 -19.68
C PRO A 484 -23.61 3.62 -18.64
N ASP A 485 -23.06 3.20 -17.50
CA ASP A 485 -23.75 2.58 -16.37
C ASP A 485 -22.99 2.95 -15.07
N ASP A 486 -23.66 2.79 -13.94
CA ASP A 486 -23.31 3.42 -12.66
C ASP A 486 -23.97 2.66 -11.49
N PHE A 487 -24.03 3.25 -10.28
CA PHE A 487 -24.48 2.53 -9.08
C PHE A 487 -25.98 2.67 -8.83
N HIS A 488 -26.69 1.55 -8.67
CA HIS A 488 -28.13 1.50 -8.39
C HIS A 488 -28.37 0.93 -6.98
N PRO A 489 -28.29 1.74 -5.90
CA PRO A 489 -28.49 1.26 -4.54
C PRO A 489 -29.95 0.82 -4.28
N ASN A 490 -30.15 -0.13 -3.36
CA ASN A 490 -31.48 -0.51 -2.92
C ASN A 490 -32.09 0.59 -2.04
N MET A 491 -33.18 1.21 -2.48
CA MET A 491 -33.87 2.28 -1.76
C MET A 491 -34.48 1.83 -0.43
N ASP A 492 -34.80 0.54 -0.28
CA ASP A 492 -35.30 -0.05 0.97
C ASP A 492 -34.18 -0.42 1.96
N SER A 493 -32.90 -0.28 1.57
CA SER A 493 -31.72 -0.64 2.38
C SER A 493 -30.46 0.10 1.88
N LEU A 494 -30.48 1.43 1.96
CA LEU A 494 -29.41 2.29 1.44
C LEU A 494 -28.09 2.02 2.17
N LEU A 495 -28.08 2.00 3.50
CA LEU A 495 -26.87 1.82 4.31
C LEU A 495 -26.15 0.52 3.99
N GLU A 496 -26.88 -0.58 3.80
CA GLU A 496 -26.28 -1.87 3.46
C GLU A 496 -25.88 -1.96 1.98
N SER A 497 -26.53 -1.22 1.08
CA SER A 497 -26.08 -1.07 -0.32
C SER A 497 -24.74 -0.33 -0.40
N PHE A 498 -24.61 0.76 0.35
CA PHE A 498 -23.40 1.60 0.38
C PHE A 498 -22.29 1.01 1.25
N THR A 499 -22.63 0.25 2.28
CA THR A 499 -21.68 -0.36 3.22
C THR A 499 -22.06 -1.81 3.56
N PRO A 500 -21.97 -2.78 2.64
CA PRO A 500 -22.32 -4.17 2.92
C PRO A 500 -21.39 -4.79 3.98
N GLY A 501 -21.98 -5.59 4.88
CA GLY A 501 -21.30 -6.34 5.93
C GLY A 501 -20.45 -5.48 6.87
N GLU A 502 -19.19 -5.87 7.03
CA GLU A 502 -18.22 -5.24 7.95
C GLU A 502 -17.45 -4.05 7.32
N THR A 503 -17.92 -3.49 6.20
CA THR A 503 -17.27 -2.31 5.61
C THR A 503 -17.30 -1.11 6.55
N ALA A 504 -16.14 -0.49 6.74
CA ALA A 504 -15.93 0.56 7.75
C ALA A 504 -16.64 1.91 7.44
N GLY A 505 -17.26 2.06 6.27
CA GLY A 505 -17.83 3.31 5.77
C GLY A 505 -17.58 3.51 4.27
N ILE A 506 -17.99 4.68 3.76
CA ILE A 506 -17.82 5.09 2.36
C ILE A 506 -16.80 6.22 2.20
N ILE A 507 -16.36 6.43 0.96
CA ILE A 507 -15.73 7.67 0.53
C ILE A 507 -16.61 8.24 -0.60
N ALA A 508 -16.91 9.53 -0.58
CA ALA A 508 -17.74 10.19 -1.59
C ALA A 508 -17.20 11.58 -1.94
N ALA A 509 -17.32 11.98 -3.21
CA ALA A 509 -17.24 13.36 -3.65
C ALA A 509 -18.64 13.98 -3.64
N LEU A 510 -18.74 15.23 -3.19
CA LEU A 510 -19.94 16.04 -3.33
C LEU A 510 -19.80 16.98 -4.54
N TYR A 511 -20.91 17.53 -5.02
CA TYR A 511 -20.89 18.34 -6.23
C TYR A 511 -20.03 19.61 -6.10
N ASP A 512 -19.82 20.15 -4.90
CA ASP A 512 -18.94 21.32 -4.69
C ASP A 512 -17.44 21.05 -4.87
N GLY A 513 -17.02 19.78 -5.06
CA GLY A 513 -15.62 19.39 -5.19
C GLY A 513 -14.98 18.88 -3.91
N SER A 514 -15.70 18.93 -2.78
CA SER A 514 -15.25 18.30 -1.52
C SER A 514 -15.29 16.77 -1.60
N VAL A 515 -14.42 16.11 -0.84
CA VAL A 515 -14.33 14.64 -0.78
C VAL A 515 -14.22 14.18 0.67
N HIS A 516 -15.19 13.39 1.10
CA HIS A 516 -15.40 13.00 2.50
C HIS A 516 -15.34 11.48 2.68
N SER A 517 -14.66 11.02 3.75
CA SER A 517 -14.71 9.63 4.22
C SER A 517 -15.65 9.54 5.41
N MET A 518 -16.82 8.94 5.23
CA MET A 518 -17.89 8.82 6.23
C MET A 518 -17.90 7.40 6.80
N LEU A 519 -17.94 7.24 8.12
CA LEU A 519 -17.87 5.93 8.77
C LEU A 519 -19.26 5.28 8.88
N LYS A 520 -19.37 3.94 8.74
CA LYS A 520 -20.67 3.22 8.78
C LYS A 520 -21.49 3.54 10.03
N LYS A 521 -20.82 3.76 11.18
CA LYS A 521 -21.44 4.14 12.46
C LYS A 521 -22.09 5.53 12.51
N ASP A 522 -21.72 6.42 11.59
CA ASP A 522 -22.18 7.82 11.52
C ASP A 522 -23.17 8.04 10.37
N LEU A 523 -23.55 6.95 9.68
CA LEU A 523 -24.45 6.93 8.54
C LEU A 523 -25.75 6.20 8.90
N THR A 524 -26.85 6.63 8.30
CA THR A 524 -28.17 5.97 8.35
C THR A 524 -28.82 6.06 6.98
N ASP A 525 -29.87 5.25 6.73
CA ASP A 525 -30.65 5.35 5.50
C ASP A 525 -31.21 6.77 5.28
N GLN A 526 -31.60 7.47 6.35
CA GLN A 526 -32.09 8.84 6.27
C GLN A 526 -30.98 9.83 5.87
N ILE A 527 -29.79 9.73 6.48
CA ILE A 527 -28.64 10.58 6.15
C ILE A 527 -28.23 10.35 4.69
N LEU A 528 -28.12 9.08 4.26
CA LEU A 528 -27.80 8.75 2.87
C LEU A 528 -28.88 9.27 1.92
N LYS A 529 -30.16 9.09 2.23
CA LYS A 529 -31.26 9.59 1.39
C LYS A 529 -31.17 11.10 1.16
N VAL A 530 -30.95 11.90 2.22
CA VAL A 530 -30.78 13.36 2.11
C VAL A 530 -29.58 13.71 1.23
N LEU A 531 -28.42 13.06 1.46
CA LEU A 531 -27.19 13.30 0.69
C LEU A 531 -27.25 12.85 -0.77
N LEU A 532 -28.22 12.01 -1.15
CA LEU A 532 -28.41 11.51 -2.52
C LEU A 532 -29.48 12.28 -3.30
N THR A 533 -30.39 12.97 -2.61
CA THR A 533 -31.37 13.88 -3.22
C THR A 533 -30.80 15.26 -3.55
N HIS A 534 -31.52 16.01 -4.38
CA HIS A 534 -31.14 17.36 -4.81
C HIS A 534 -32.29 18.39 -4.78
N GLN A 535 -33.50 17.95 -4.42
CA GLN A 535 -34.73 18.74 -4.30
C GLN A 535 -35.58 18.30 -3.10
N GLY A 536 -34.95 17.80 -2.03
CA GLY A 536 -35.63 17.33 -0.82
C GLY A 536 -36.25 18.45 0.01
N GLY A 537 -35.62 19.63 0.04
CA GLY A 537 -36.13 20.80 0.77
C GLY A 537 -36.11 20.66 2.30
N GLU A 538 -35.45 19.63 2.83
CA GLU A 538 -35.34 19.39 4.27
C GLU A 538 -34.33 20.38 4.90
N PRO A 539 -34.71 21.12 5.96
CA PRO A 539 -33.82 22.12 6.58
C PRO A 539 -32.72 21.44 7.40
N ASN A 540 -31.58 21.21 6.76
CA ASN A 540 -30.50 20.41 7.33
C ASN A 540 -29.87 21.08 8.56
N LYS A 541 -29.70 20.30 9.63
CA LYS A 541 -29.33 20.81 10.98
C LYS A 541 -28.17 20.05 11.62
N TYR A 542 -27.35 19.40 10.78
CA TYR A 542 -26.32 18.44 11.16
C TYR A 542 -24.95 18.77 10.54
N TYR A 543 -24.39 19.90 11.00
CA TYR A 543 -22.96 20.25 10.95
C TYR A 543 -22.60 20.88 12.30
#